data_AF-A0A1A6G1V5-F1
#
_entry.id   AF-A0A1A6G1V5-F1
#
_cell.length_a   1.000
_cell.length_b   1.000
_cell.length_c   1.000
_cell.angle_alpha   90.00
_cell.angle_beta   90.00
_cell.angle_gamma   90.00
#
_symmetry.space_group_name_H-M   'P 1'
#
loop_
_entity.id
_entity.type
_entity.pdbx_description
1 polymer ?
#
loop_
_entity_poly.entity_id
_entity_poly.type
_entity_poly.pdbx_seq_one_letter_code
_entity_poly.pdbx_strand_id
1 'polypeptide(L)'
;LTDMYKESPSLSRYFTSADIVDFSVENATVTYHLQFGVPAEDDGFMEYMMSEELVLGIMRQNLHDENIASCESLGLDPESLLLYE
;
A
#
# COMPACT_ATOMS: atom_id res chain seq x y z
N LEU A 1 4.39 -7.78 -1.29
CA LEU A 1 4.29 -6.71 -0.28
C LEU A 1 5.64 -6.15 0.13
N THR A 2 6.56 -6.97 0.65
CA THR A 2 7.91 -6.50 1.05
C THR A 2 8.66 -5.81 -0.09
N ASP A 3 8.81 -6.47 -1.23
CA ASP A 3 9.56 -5.90 -2.36
C ASP A 3 8.83 -4.68 -2.94
N MET A 4 7.52 -4.77 -3.10
CA MET A 4 6.64 -3.65 -3.50
C MET A 4 6.85 -2.38 -2.66
N TYR A 5 6.84 -2.45 -1.32
CA TYR A 5 7.06 -1.26 -0.49
C TYR A 5 8.54 -0.85 -0.43
N LYS A 6 9.49 -1.76 -0.59
CA LYS A 6 10.93 -1.44 -0.70
C LYS A 6 11.29 -0.72 -2.00
N GLU A 7 10.60 -1.04 -3.08
CA GLU A 7 10.82 -0.45 -4.41
C GLU A 7 9.93 0.79 -4.64
N SER A 8 8.95 1.03 -3.77
CA SER A 8 8.08 2.21 -3.83
C SER A 8 8.89 3.52 -3.79
N PRO A 9 8.77 4.39 -4.81
CA PRO A 9 9.44 5.68 -4.81
C PRO A 9 9.03 6.57 -3.61
N SER A 10 7.79 6.43 -3.15
CA SER A 10 7.22 7.26 -2.08
C SER A 10 7.52 6.74 -0.68
N LEU A 11 7.50 5.41 -0.47
CA LEU A 11 7.53 4.82 0.88
C LEU A 11 8.80 4.01 1.20
N SER A 12 9.66 3.71 0.23
CA SER A 12 10.87 2.87 0.41
C SER A 12 11.74 3.28 1.60
N ARG A 13 11.95 4.58 1.77
CA ARG A 13 12.79 5.14 2.85
C ARG A 13 12.20 4.99 4.25
N TYR A 14 10.89 4.74 4.36
CA TYR A 14 10.20 4.59 5.63
C TYR A 14 9.84 3.14 5.90
N PHE A 15 9.75 2.29 4.87
CA PHE A 15 9.38 0.88 5.04
C PHE A 15 10.40 0.11 5.88
N THR A 16 9.91 -0.61 6.88
CA THR A 16 10.72 -1.44 7.79
C THR A 16 10.47 -2.93 7.57
N SER A 17 9.23 -3.38 7.73
CA SER A 17 8.86 -4.79 7.56
C SER A 17 7.40 -4.97 7.16
N ALA A 18 7.09 -6.17 6.67
CA ALA A 18 5.74 -6.65 6.45
C ALA A 18 5.67 -8.08 6.99
N ASP A 19 4.90 -8.28 8.06
CA ASP A 19 4.84 -9.54 8.80
C ASP A 19 3.42 -10.12 8.73
N ILE A 20 3.29 -11.44 8.56
CA ILE A 20 1.99 -12.12 8.62
C ILE A 20 1.60 -12.28 10.08
N VAL A 21 0.41 -11.81 10.44
CA VAL A 21 -0.10 -11.91 11.82
C VAL A 21 -1.27 -12.86 11.96
N ASP A 22 -2.02 -13.11 10.88
CA ASP A 22 -3.13 -14.06 10.87
C ASP A 22 -3.39 -14.63 9.46
N PHE A 23 -4.00 -15.81 9.41
CA PHE A 23 -4.51 -16.42 8.18
C PHE A 23 -5.85 -17.11 8.42
N SER A 24 -6.87 -16.66 7.68
CA SER A 24 -8.18 -17.30 7.64
C SER A 24 -8.27 -18.26 6.45
N VAL A 25 -8.37 -19.56 6.74
CA VAL A 25 -8.55 -20.60 5.72
C VAL A 25 -9.93 -20.50 5.07
N GLU A 26 -10.97 -20.19 5.85
CA GLU A 26 -12.37 -20.16 5.37
C GLU A 26 -12.56 -19.16 4.23
N ASN A 27 -11.91 -17.99 4.34
CA ASN A 27 -12.02 -16.90 3.36
C ASN A 27 -10.73 -16.70 2.56
N ALA A 28 -9.77 -17.63 2.67
CA ALA A 28 -8.43 -17.51 2.08
C ALA A 28 -7.79 -16.11 2.27
N THR A 29 -7.94 -15.54 3.47
CA THR A 29 -7.53 -14.17 3.78
C THR A 29 -6.25 -14.19 4.62
N VAL A 30 -5.25 -13.42 4.22
CA VAL A 30 -4.01 -13.22 4.99
C VAL A 30 -4.03 -11.82 5.59
N THR A 31 -3.78 -11.71 6.89
CA THR A 31 -3.61 -10.41 7.56
C THR A 31 -2.13 -10.10 7.73
N TYR A 32 -1.72 -8.94 7.22
CA TYR A 32 -0.37 -8.43 7.34
C TYR A 32 -0.32 -7.25 8.31
N HIS A 33 0.76 -7.18 9.08
CA HIS A 33 1.16 -5.99 9.83
C HIS A 33 2.33 -5.34 9.08
N LEU A 34 2.10 -4.12 8.57
CA LEU A 34 3.12 -3.31 7.92
C LEU A 34 3.76 -2.37 8.94
N GLN A 35 5.10 -2.33 8.98
CA GLN A 35 5.85 -1.44 9.85
C GLN A 35 6.59 -0.40 9.02
N PHE A 36 6.44 0.86 9.44
CA PHE A 36 7.12 2.01 8.85
C PHE A 36 7.82 2.82 9.95
N GLY A 37 9.08 3.19 9.72
CA GLY A 37 9.85 4.09 10.56
C GLY A 37 9.55 5.53 10.18
N VAL A 38 8.75 6.22 11.00
CA VAL A 38 8.35 7.61 10.78
C VAL A 38 9.13 8.57 11.68
N PRO A 39 9.40 9.81 11.23
CA PRO A 39 9.97 10.85 12.08
C PRO A 39 9.05 11.16 13.27
N ALA A 40 9.62 11.39 14.45
CA ALA A 40 8.86 11.52 15.70
C ALA A 40 8.11 12.86 15.89
N GLU A 41 8.39 13.89 15.07
CA GLU A 41 7.96 15.28 15.34
C GLU A 41 7.15 15.92 14.20
N ASP A 42 6.53 15.12 13.34
CA ASP A 42 5.75 15.66 12.22
C ASP A 42 4.36 15.04 12.17
N ASP A 43 3.41 15.66 12.88
CA ASP A 43 1.99 15.27 12.85
C ASP A 43 1.44 15.34 11.42
N GLY A 44 1.95 16.26 10.59
CA GLY A 44 1.60 16.38 9.17
C GLY A 44 2.15 15.23 8.31
N PHE A 45 3.19 14.54 8.78
CA PHE A 45 3.76 13.40 8.07
C PHE A 45 2.76 12.25 7.96
N MET A 46 2.03 11.94 9.04
CA MET A 46 1.01 10.89 8.99
C MET A 46 -0.17 11.29 8.11
N GLU A 47 -0.54 12.57 8.09
CA GLU A 47 -1.65 13.07 7.29
C GLU A 47 -1.35 13.09 5.78
N TYR A 48 -0.15 13.55 5.39
CA TYR A 48 0.17 13.82 3.98
C TYR A 48 1.16 12.84 3.35
N MET A 49 2.04 12.23 4.13
CA MET A 49 3.12 11.35 3.63
C MET A 49 2.88 9.87 3.96
N MET A 50 2.09 9.56 4.99
CA MET A 50 1.79 8.19 5.41
C MET A 50 0.28 7.99 5.66
N SER A 51 -0.55 8.58 4.81
CA SER A 51 -1.99 8.34 4.85
C SER A 51 -2.29 6.87 4.52
N GLU A 52 -3.35 6.33 5.15
CA GLU A 52 -3.84 4.99 4.84
C GLU A 52 -4.16 4.86 3.34
N GLU A 53 -4.71 5.90 2.74
CA GLU A 53 -5.02 5.97 1.32
C GLU A 53 -3.77 5.75 0.44
N LEU A 54 -2.65 6.41 0.75
CA LEU A 54 -1.41 6.25 -0.02
C LEU A 54 -0.84 4.84 0.11
N VAL A 55 -0.81 4.29 1.33
CA VAL A 55 -0.29 2.95 1.60
C VAL A 55 -1.10 1.89 0.85
N LEU A 56 -2.43 1.99 0.90
CA LEU A 56 -3.34 1.10 0.18
C LEU A 56 -3.27 1.30 -1.33
N GLY A 57 -3.16 2.56 -1.79
CA GLY A 57 -3.07 2.92 -3.21
C GLY A 57 -1.86 2.29 -3.89
N ILE A 58 -0.69 2.30 -3.25
CA ILE A 58 0.52 1.64 -3.77
C ILE A 58 0.30 0.13 -3.95
N MET A 59 -0.35 -0.52 -2.98
CA MET A 59 -0.64 -1.95 -3.06
C MET A 59 -1.60 -2.27 -4.20
N ARG A 60 -2.69 -1.51 -4.30
CA ARG A 60 -3.69 -1.63 -5.37
C ARG A 60 -3.07 -1.46 -6.74
N GLN A 61 -2.24 -0.43 -6.92
CA GLN A 61 -1.56 -0.17 -8.18
C GLN A 61 -0.61 -1.30 -8.55
N ASN A 62 0.19 -1.79 -7.60
CA ASN A 62 1.10 -2.90 -7.87
C ASN A 62 0.36 -4.19 -8.30
N LEU A 63 -0.76 -4.53 -7.64
CA LEU A 63 -1.58 -5.68 -8.03
C LEU A 63 -2.16 -5.54 -9.45
N HIS A 64 -2.55 -4.32 -9.82
CA HIS A 64 -3.02 -4.01 -11.16
C HIS A 64 -1.90 -4.11 -12.20
N ASP A 65 -0.73 -3.54 -11.91
CA ASP A 65 0.42 -3.54 -12.82
C ASP A 65 0.99 -4.94 -13.05
N GLU A 66 0.96 -5.81 -12.03
CA GLU A 66 1.32 -7.22 -12.15
C GLU A 66 0.28 -8.05 -12.91
N ASN A 67 -0.88 -7.46 -13.25
CA ASN A 67 -1.98 -8.10 -13.98
C ASN A 67 -2.37 -9.44 -13.36
N ILE A 68 -2.50 -9.47 -12.03
CA ILE A 68 -2.88 -10.67 -11.30
C ILE A 68 -4.32 -11.00 -11.66
N ALA A 69 -4.50 -12.14 -12.34
CA ALA A 69 -5.83 -12.65 -12.67
C ALA A 69 -6.67 -12.77 -11.38
N SER A 70 -7.86 -12.16 -11.36
CA SER A 70 -8.77 -11.94 -10.22
C SER A 70 -8.58 -10.67 -9.39
N CYS A 71 -7.53 -9.87 -9.58
CA CYS A 71 -7.32 -8.59 -8.91
C CYS A 71 -7.47 -7.39 -9.84
N GLU A 72 -7.97 -7.59 -11.06
CA GLU A 72 -8.06 -6.54 -12.09
C GLU A 72 -8.91 -5.35 -11.64
N SER A 73 -9.91 -5.59 -10.78
CA SER A 73 -10.79 -4.55 -10.22
C SER A 73 -10.25 -3.85 -8.97
N LEU A 74 -9.13 -4.32 -8.41
CA LEU A 74 -8.52 -3.71 -7.23
C LEU A 74 -7.61 -2.53 -7.59
N GLY A 75 -7.24 -2.40 -8.87
CA GLY A 75 -6.48 -1.27 -9.39
C GLY A 75 -7.26 0.05 -9.38
N LEU A 76 -6.53 1.16 -9.34
CA LEU A 76 -7.07 2.46 -9.68
C LEU A 76 -6.96 2.61 -11.20
N ASP A 77 -8.09 2.79 -11.88
CA ASP A 77 -8.08 3.10 -13.31
C ASP A 77 -7.38 4.47 -13.48
N PRO A 78 -6.33 4.60 -14.31
CA PRO A 78 -5.70 5.90 -14.55
C PRO A 78 -6.67 6.97 -15.06
N GLU A 79 -7.79 6.60 -15.70
CA GLU A 79 -8.85 7.52 -16.11
C GLU A 79 -9.79 7.93 -14.95
N SER A 80 -9.73 7.26 -13.80
CA SER A 80 -10.54 7.60 -12.61
C SER A 80 -10.04 8.85 -11.87
N LEU A 81 -8.81 9.28 -12.11
CA LEU A 81 -8.21 10.42 -11.45
C LEU A 81 -8.58 11.73 -12.18
N LEU A 82 -9.66 12.37 -11.73
CA LEU A 82 -10.11 13.65 -12.26
C LEU A 82 -9.47 14.80 -11.48
N LEU A 83 -8.51 15.48 -12.09
CA LEU A 83 -7.96 16.74 -11.58
C LEU A 83 -8.83 17.90 -12.09
N TYR A 84 -9.51 18.58 -11.17
CA TYR A 84 -10.19 19.84 -11.48
C TYR A 84 -9.24 21.00 -11.19
N GLU A 85 -9.15 21.95 -12.13
CA GLU A 85 -8.40 23.21 -11.98
C GLU A 85 -9.07 24.19 -11.02
#